data_AF-A0A0G0HVT8-F1
#
_entry.id   AF-A0A0G0HVT8-F1
#
_cell.length_a   1.000
_cell.length_b   1.000
_cell.length_c   1.000
_cell.angle_alpha   90.00
_cell.angle_beta   90.00
_cell.angle_gamma   90.00
#
_symmetry.space_group_name_H-M   'P 1'
#
loop_
_entity.id
_entity.type
_entity.pdbx_description
1 polymer ?
#
loop_
_entity_poly.entity_id
_entity_poly.type
_entity_poly.pdbx_seq_one_letter_code
_entity_poly.pdbx_strand_id
1 'polypeptide(L)'
;MKYVVNKLSVVLLDQDKKRGYSTVAYDHKTDKLMSIRPKEYSILKYISDSDGLSSENIESMVLKLHIDAKEAEIIVSDLFNKGILETGD
;
A
#
# COMPACT_ATOMS: atom_id res chain seq x y z
N MET A 1 -2.97 -14.46 -9.33
CA MET A 1 -1.91 -13.45 -9.12
C MET A 1 -2.45 -12.40 -8.17
N LYS A 2 -1.81 -12.22 -7.02
CA LYS A 2 -2.21 -11.25 -6.00
C LYS A 2 -1.04 -10.30 -5.70
N TYR A 3 -1.31 -9.03 -5.44
CA TYR A 3 -0.32 -8.12 -4.87
C TYR A 3 -0.27 -8.32 -3.37
N VAL A 4 0.92 -8.47 -2.81
CA VAL A 4 1.17 -8.50 -1.36
C VAL A 4 2.12 -7.37 -0.98
N VAL A 5 2.08 -6.96 0.29
CA VAL A 5 3.02 -5.96 0.81
C VAL A 5 4.39 -6.61 0.99
N ASN A 6 5.42 -6.04 0.36
CA ASN A 6 6.79 -6.45 0.63
C ASN A 6 7.18 -5.98 2.04
N LYS A 7 7.29 -6.93 2.96
CA LYS A 7 7.56 -6.65 4.38
C LYS A 7 8.97 -6.12 4.64
N LEU A 8 9.87 -6.23 3.67
CA LEU A 8 11.21 -5.63 3.74
C LEU A 8 11.20 -4.15 3.35
N SER A 9 10.14 -3.69 2.66
CA SER A 9 10.04 -2.33 2.13
C SER A 9 9.16 -1.42 2.96
N VAL A 10 8.33 -1.94 3.87
CA VAL A 10 7.38 -1.12 4.64
C VAL A 10 7.70 -1.19 6.13
N VAL A 11 7.93 -0.03 6.73
CA VAL A 11 7.98 0.12 8.19
C VAL A 11 6.78 0.96 8.60
N LEU A 12 5.77 0.29 9.17
CA LEU A 12 4.65 0.96 9.81
C LEU A 12 5.14 1.51 11.15
N LEU A 13 5.32 2.83 11.25
CA LEU A 13 5.70 3.47 12.51
C LEU A 13 4.44 3.88 13.27
N ASP A 14 4.32 3.42 14.51
CA ASP A 14 3.44 4.04 15.49
C ASP A 14 4.01 5.41 15.84
N GLN A 15 3.37 6.50 15.43
CA GLN A 15 3.61 7.80 16.04
C GLN A 15 2.35 8.42 16.59
N ASP A 16 2.53 8.90 17.82
CA ASP A 16 1.72 9.75 18.67
C ASP A 16 0.30 10.07 18.14
N LYS A 17 -0.71 9.57 18.87
CA LYS A 17 -2.17 9.67 18.59
C LYS A 17 -2.69 11.08 18.27
N LYS A 18 -1.86 12.12 18.40
CA LYS A 18 -2.15 13.53 18.14
C LYS A 18 -1.89 14.01 16.71
N ARG A 19 -1.05 13.33 15.91
CA ARG A 19 -0.60 13.85 14.59
C ARG A 19 -0.90 12.96 13.38
N GLY A 20 -1.49 11.78 13.58
CA GLY A 20 -1.78 10.83 12.51
C GLY A 20 -0.59 9.93 12.17
N TYR A 21 -0.87 8.73 11.64
CA TYR A 21 0.14 7.74 11.30
C TYR A 21 1.11 8.30 10.25
N SER A 22 2.41 8.29 10.56
CA SER A 22 3.48 8.59 9.61
C SER A 22 4.13 7.28 9.20
N THR A 23 3.58 6.63 8.17
CA THR A 23 4.18 5.40 7.62
C THR A 23 5.29 5.78 6.64
N VAL A 24 6.42 5.06 6.68
CA VAL A 24 7.48 5.21 5.70
C VAL A 24 7.68 3.89 4.96
N ALA A 25 8.06 3.99 3.70
CA ALA A 25 8.46 2.84 2.91
C ALA A 25 9.81 3.10 2.26
N TYR A 26 10.57 2.03 2.04
CA TYR A 26 11.81 2.02 1.30
C TYR A 26 11.51 1.73 -0.17
N ASP A 27 11.87 2.68 -1.03
CA ASP A 27 11.79 2.53 -2.48
C ASP A 27 13.05 1.84 -2.98
N HIS A 28 12.91 0.57 -3.36
CA HIS A 28 14.03 -0.27 -3.84
C HIS A 28 14.63 0.23 -5.16
N LYS A 29 13.90 1.00 -5.97
CA LYS A 29 14.43 1.54 -7.22
C LYS A 29 15.34 2.74 -6.99
N THR A 30 15.06 3.54 -5.97
CA THR A 30 15.80 4.78 -5.72
C THR A 30 16.71 4.75 -4.50
N ASP A 31 16.70 3.64 -3.74
CA ASP A 31 17.48 3.44 -2.51
C ASP A 31 17.20 4.54 -1.46
N LYS A 32 15.91 4.90 -1.32
CA LYS A 32 15.47 6.01 -0.46
C LYS A 32 14.24 5.65 0.36
N LEU A 33 14.18 6.23 1.56
CA LEU A 33 12.95 6.26 2.35
C LEU A 33 12.00 7.32 1.81
N MET A 34 10.73 6.95 1.66
CA MET A 34 9.65 7.83 1.27
C MET A 34 8.53 7.82 2.31
N SER A 35 7.88 8.96 2.47
CA SER A 35 6.66 9.05 3.29
C SER A 35 5.49 8.45 2.51
N ILE A 36 4.73 7.59 3.18
CA ILE A 36 3.50 7.01 2.65
C ILE A 36 2.35 7.98 2.91
N ARG A 37 1.66 8.36 1.84
CA ARG A 37 0.49 9.23 1.88
C ARG A 37 -0.71 8.50 2.47
N PRO A 38 -1.72 9.21 3.02
CA PRO A 38 -2.87 8.56 3.66
C PRO A 38 -3.61 7.52 2.80
N LYS A 39 -3.79 7.80 1.49
CA LYS A 39 -4.44 6.84 0.58
C LYS A 39 -3.57 5.60 0.29
N GLU A 40 -2.28 5.79 0.10
CA GLU A 40 -1.32 4.69 -0.03
C GLU A 40 -1.31 3.82 1.22
N TYR A 41 -1.32 4.44 2.41
CA TYR A 41 -1.41 3.72 3.68
C TYR A 41 -2.69 2.88 3.78
N SER A 42 -3.85 3.47 3.46
CA SER A 42 -5.12 2.75 3.51
C SER A 42 -5.15 1.54 2.58
N ILE A 43 -4.56 1.67 1.38
CA ILE A 43 -4.41 0.56 0.44
C ILE A 43 -3.45 -0.49 1.00
N LEU A 44 -2.23 -0.11 1.41
CA LEU A 44 -1.25 -1.03 1.98
C LEU A 44 -1.79 -1.79 3.19
N LYS A 45 -2.53 -1.10 4.07
CA LYS A 45 -3.18 -1.71 5.22
C LYS A 45 -4.27 -2.69 4.79
N TYR A 46 -5.13 -2.32 3.83
CA TYR A 46 -6.13 -3.24 3.30
C TYR A 46 -5.46 -4.52 2.79
N ILE A 47 -4.44 -4.39 1.94
CA ILE A 47 -3.70 -5.51 1.34
C ILE A 47 -3.06 -6.40 2.41
N SER A 48 -2.44 -5.78 3.43
CA SER A 48 -1.83 -6.50 4.56
C SER A 48 -2.86 -7.22 5.42
N ASP A 49 -4.07 -6.68 5.56
CA ASP A 49 -5.15 -7.26 6.37
C ASP A 49 -5.94 -8.34 5.58
N SER A 50 -5.90 -8.33 4.23
CA SER A 50 -6.73 -9.16 3.34
C SER A 50 -6.01 -10.33 2.63
N ASP A 51 -4.83 -10.73 3.10
CA ASP A 51 -3.94 -11.72 2.43
C ASP A 51 -3.57 -11.35 0.97
N GLY A 52 -3.56 -10.05 0.66
CA GLY A 52 -3.23 -9.52 -0.66
C GLY A 52 -4.41 -8.92 -1.43
N LEU A 53 -4.09 -8.32 -2.58
CA LEU A 53 -5.03 -7.74 -3.54
C LEU A 53 -5.07 -8.59 -4.82
N SER A 54 -6.20 -9.20 -5.11
CA SER A 54 -6.46 -9.90 -6.37
C SER A 54 -7.48 -9.13 -7.20
N SER A 55 -7.70 -9.56 -8.44
CA SER A 55 -8.77 -9.02 -9.29
C SER A 55 -10.16 -9.16 -8.66
N GLU A 56 -10.35 -10.14 -7.77
CA GLU A 56 -11.65 -10.44 -7.14
C GLU A 56 -11.99 -9.49 -6.00
N ASN A 57 -10.98 -8.93 -5.32
CA ASN A 57 -11.18 -8.09 -4.14
C ASN A 57 -10.87 -6.60 -4.36
N ILE A 58 -10.52 -6.20 -5.59
CA ILE A 58 -10.24 -4.80 -5.96
C ILE A 58 -11.48 -3.92 -5.83
N GLU A 59 -12.65 -4.38 -6.28
CA GLU A 59 -13.91 -3.63 -6.16
C GLU A 59 -14.28 -3.41 -4.68
N SER A 60 -14.09 -4.45 -3.86
CA SER A 60 -14.32 -4.38 -2.42
C SER A 60 -13.39 -3.38 -1.73
N MET A 61 -12.12 -3.32 -2.15
CA MET A 61 -11.15 -2.34 -1.65
C MET A 61 -11.58 -0.91 -1.98
N VAL A 62 -11.89 -0.64 -3.26
CA VAL A 62 -12.31 0.67 -3.76
C VAL A 62 -13.54 1.17 -3.01
N LEU A 63 -14.55 0.32 -2.84
CA LEU A 63 -15.76 0.63 -2.08
C LEU A 63 -15.47 0.89 -0.60
N LYS A 64 -14.71 0.01 0.06
CA LYS A 64 -14.41 0.12 1.51
C LYS A 64 -13.60 1.37 1.83
N LEU A 65 -12.62 1.70 0.99
CA LEU A 65 -11.72 2.82 1.19
C LEU A 65 -12.29 4.15 0.66
N HIS A 66 -13.42 4.13 -0.06
CA HIS A 66 -14.00 5.30 -0.72
C HIS A 66 -12.99 6.02 -1.63
N ILE A 67 -12.19 5.26 -2.37
CA ILE A 67 -11.19 5.75 -3.33
C ILE A 67 -11.73 5.52 -4.74
N ASP A 68 -11.42 6.40 -5.69
CA ASP A 68 -11.75 6.19 -7.10
C ASP A 68 -10.97 4.99 -7.68
N ALA A 69 -11.61 4.18 -8.53
CA ALA A 69 -10.99 2.95 -9.05
C ALA A 69 -9.71 3.23 -9.87
N LYS A 70 -9.71 4.28 -10.69
CA LYS A 70 -8.55 4.67 -11.49
C LYS A 70 -7.44 5.23 -10.62
N GLU A 71 -7.78 6.01 -9.59
CA GLU A 71 -6.82 6.47 -8.60
C GLU A 71 -6.19 5.29 -7.84
N ALA A 72 -7.00 4.31 -7.42
CA ALA A 72 -6.50 3.11 -6.75
C ALA A 72 -5.54 2.30 -7.64
N GLU A 73 -5.87 2.15 -8.93
CA GLU A 73 -5.00 1.48 -9.91
C GLU A 73 -3.65 2.20 -10.06
N ILE A 74 -3.66 3.54 -10.18
CA ILE A 74 -2.43 4.34 -10.25
C ILE A 74 -1.58 4.13 -8.99
N ILE A 75 -2.19 4.16 -7.81
CA ILE A 75 -1.48 3.99 -6.54
C ILE A 75 -0.88 2.57 -6.45
N VAL A 76 -1.64 1.52 -6.75
CA VAL A 76 -1.15 0.14 -6.71
C VAL A 76 0.00 -0.06 -7.68
N SER A 77 -0.13 0.46 -8.91
CA SER A 77 0.93 0.40 -9.92
C SER A 77 2.20 1.13 -9.50
N ASP A 78 2.07 2.32 -8.90
CA ASP A 78 3.20 3.09 -8.39
C ASP A 78 3.91 2.38 -7.22
N LEU A 79 3.15 1.83 -6.26
CA LEU A 79 3.69 1.07 -5.13
C LEU A 79 4.39 -0.22 -5.60
N PHE A 80 3.82 -0.94 -6.57
CA PHE A 80 4.46 -2.10 -7.19
C PHE A 80 5.76 -1.72 -7.90
N ASN A 81 5.71 -0.62 -8.66
CA ASN A 81 6.90 -0.12 -9.33
C ASN A 81 8.02 0.28 -8.36
N LYS A 82 7.72 0.72 -7.15
CA LYS A 82 8.72 1.06 -6.12
C LYS A 82 9.22 -0.16 -5.32
N GLY A 83 8.72 -1.36 -5.62
CA GLY A 83 9.03 -2.59 -4.90
C GLY A 83 8.38 -2.67 -3.52
N ILE A 84 7.41 -1.79 -3.24
CA ILE A 84 6.66 -1.76 -1.97
C ILE A 84 5.55 -2.83 -1.98
N LEU A 85 4.96 -3.07 -3.15
CA LEU A 85 4.15 -4.24 -3.43
C LEU A 85 4.95 -5.22 -4.29
N GLU A 86 4.69 -6.50 -4.12
CA GLU A 86 5.23 -7.59 -4.93
C GLU A 86 4.12 -8.58 -5.29
N THR A 87 4.40 -9.49 -6.23
CA THR A 87 3.47 -10.58 -6.55
C THR A 87 3.62 -11.70 -5.54
N GLY A 88 2.52 -12.05 -4.86
CA GLY A 88 2.44 -13.24 -4.02
C GLY A 88 1.88 -14.44 -4.78
N ASP A 89 2.24 -15.63 -4.30
CA ASP A 89 1.68 -16.92 -4.72
C ASP A 89 0.24 -17.11 -4.23
#